data_AF-A0AAD8HAK0-F1
#
_entry.id   AF-A0AAD8HAK0-F1
#
_cell.length_a   1.000
_cell.length_b   1.000
_cell.length_c   1.000
_cell.angle_alpha   90.00
_cell.angle_beta   90.00
_cell.angle_gamma   90.00
#
_symmetry.space_group_name_H-M   'P 1'
#
loop_
_entity.id
_entity.type
_entity.pdbx_description
1 polymer ?
#
loop_
_entity_poly.entity_id
_entity_poly.type
_entity_poly.pdbx_seq_one_letter_code
_entity_poly.pdbx_strand_id
1 'polypeptide(L)'
;MLGFKLQHVEVAKAVDPQLETVNKYLELYFDAWYKFINPWIVIKITDPSCVPVAFAGFFIMNLSFVFSIHKFIIAMRADGKPGMTDEKVMDFVSRYLPAYKACLPSLYKEGPSGLV
;
A
#
# COMPACT_ATOMS: atom_id res chain seq x y z
N MET A 1 -1.99 9.13 8.62
CA MET A 1 -2.68 9.42 7.35
C MET A 1 -3.87 8.48 7.27
N LEU A 2 -5.10 8.94 7.07
CA LEU A 2 -6.17 8.02 6.71
C LEU A 2 -7.33 8.65 5.90
N GLY A 3 -7.19 8.62 4.57
CA GLY A 3 -8.25 9.01 3.61
C GLY A 3 -9.01 7.81 3.04
N PHE A 4 -9.23 6.77 3.85
CA PHE A 4 -9.97 5.56 3.47
C PHE A 4 -10.57 4.89 4.70
N LYS A 5 -11.59 4.05 4.52
CA LYS A 5 -12.26 3.35 5.62
C LYS A 5 -11.40 2.21 6.16
N LEU A 6 -11.28 2.13 7.49
CA LEU A 6 -10.60 1.02 8.15
C LEU A 6 -11.33 -0.29 7.91
N GLN A 7 -10.55 -1.35 7.66
CA GLN A 7 -11.09 -2.69 7.55
C GLN A 7 -11.44 -3.24 8.93
N HIS A 8 -12.49 -4.06 8.98
CA HIS A 8 -12.86 -4.79 10.18
C HIS A 8 -11.68 -5.65 10.68
N VAL A 9 -11.46 -5.71 12.00
CA VAL A 9 -10.25 -6.30 12.58
C VAL A 9 -10.04 -7.76 12.15
N GLU A 10 -11.13 -8.52 12.00
CA GLU A 10 -11.10 -9.91 11.54
C GLU A 10 -10.60 -10.05 10.09
N VAL A 11 -10.97 -9.11 9.21
CA VAL A 11 -10.52 -9.09 7.81
C VAL A 11 -9.04 -8.73 7.73
N ALA A 12 -8.60 -7.77 8.55
CA ALA A 12 -7.20 -7.37 8.62
C ALA A 12 -6.31 -8.50 9.19
N LYS A 13 -6.74 -9.15 10.27
CA LYS A 13 -6.04 -10.30 10.89
C LYS A 13 -5.88 -11.47 9.93
N ALA A 14 -6.88 -11.73 9.08
CA ALA A 14 -6.82 -12.77 8.07
C ALA A 14 -5.73 -12.52 7.01
N VAL A 15 -5.35 -11.26 6.78
CA VAL A 15 -4.25 -10.89 5.87
C VAL A 15 -2.90 -10.96 6.59
N ASP A 16 -2.81 -10.36 7.78
CA ASP A 16 -1.62 -10.42 8.64
C ASP A 16 -2.01 -10.09 10.11
N PRO A 17 -1.65 -10.94 11.10
CA PRO A 17 -1.98 -10.71 12.50
C PRO A 17 -1.49 -9.37 13.06
N GLN A 18 -0.37 -8.83 12.56
CA GLN A 18 0.18 -7.55 13.01
C GLN A 18 -0.73 -6.36 12.63
N LEU A 19 -1.61 -6.54 11.64
CA LEU A 19 -2.53 -5.49 11.21
C LEU A 19 -3.58 -5.14 12.26
N GLU A 20 -3.85 -6.00 13.25
CA GLU A 20 -4.69 -5.62 14.39
C GLU A 20 -4.11 -4.41 15.12
N THR A 21 -2.82 -4.48 15.45
CA THR A 21 -2.12 -3.41 16.16
C THR A 21 -2.02 -2.17 15.28
N VAL A 22 -1.73 -2.34 13.98
CA VAL A 22 -1.70 -1.23 13.02
C VAL A 22 -3.07 -0.55 12.94
N ASN A 23 -4.18 -1.29 12.87
CA ASN A 23 -5.53 -0.72 12.84
C ASN A 23 -5.82 0.12 14.08
N LYS A 24 -5.46 -0.33 15.28
CA LYS A 24 -5.60 0.45 16.53
C LYS A 24 -4.87 1.78 16.45
N TYR A 25 -3.66 1.80 15.88
CA TYR A 25 -2.94 3.06 15.67
C TYR A 25 -3.59 3.94 14.62
N LEU A 26 -4.16 3.35 13.56
CA LEU A 26 -4.81 4.10 12.49
C LEU A 26 -6.14 4.74 12.92
N GLU A 27 -6.86 4.15 13.87
CA GLU A 27 -8.06 4.74 14.49
C GLU A 27 -7.76 6.12 15.08
N LEU A 28 -6.59 6.30 15.70
CA LEU A 28 -6.16 7.59 16.26
C LEU A 28 -6.02 8.69 15.20
N TYR A 29 -5.76 8.33 13.95
CA TYR A 29 -5.66 9.28 12.84
C TYR A 29 -7.02 9.61 12.21
N PHE A 30 -8.06 8.82 12.48
CA PHE A 30 -9.34 8.94 11.81
C PHE A 30 -9.97 10.32 12.07
N ASP A 31 -10.16 10.67 13.34
CA ASP A 31 -10.78 11.95 13.73
C ASP A 31 -9.96 13.16 13.24
N ALA A 32 -8.63 13.08 13.36
CA ALA A 32 -7.74 14.16 12.93
C ALA A 32 -7.76 14.35 11.41
N TRP A 33 -7.79 13.28 10.64
CA TRP A 33 -7.76 13.35 9.19
C TRP A 33 -9.01 14.04 8.64
N TYR A 34 -10.19 13.64 9.11
CA TYR A 34 -11.47 14.23 8.69
C TYR A 34 -11.70 15.65 9.18
N LYS A 35 -11.12 16.00 10.32
CA LYS A 35 -11.21 17.35 10.86
C LYS A 35 -10.49 18.40 10.01
N PHE A 36 -9.38 18.03 9.37
CA PHE A 36 -8.46 19.01 8.75
C PHE A 36 -8.33 18.87 7.22
N ILE A 37 -8.66 17.73 6.63
CA ILE A 37 -8.53 17.48 5.19
C ILE A 37 -9.90 17.58 4.53
N ASN A 38 -10.07 18.54 3.61
CA ASN A 38 -11.35 18.80 2.93
C ASN A 38 -11.34 18.30 1.46
N PRO A 39 -10.41 18.72 0.57
CA PRO A 39 -10.17 18.01 -0.68
C PRO A 39 -9.00 17.02 -0.56
N TRP A 40 -9.14 15.87 -1.18
CA TRP A 40 -8.04 14.93 -1.40
C TRP A 40 -8.15 14.27 -2.78
N ILE A 41 -7.08 13.62 -3.22
CA ILE A 41 -7.05 12.87 -4.49
C ILE A 41 -6.49 11.48 -4.20
N VAL A 42 -7.16 10.45 -4.71
CA VAL A 42 -6.66 9.07 -4.71
C VAL A 42 -6.16 8.74 -6.11
N ILE A 43 -4.88 8.37 -6.21
CA ILE A 43 -4.29 7.89 -7.46
C ILE A 43 -4.37 6.36 -7.45
N LYS A 44 -5.26 5.81 -8.27
CA LYS A 44 -5.39 4.38 -8.48
C LYS A 44 -4.44 3.92 -9.58
N ILE A 45 -3.74 2.82 -9.33
CA ILE A 45 -2.92 2.15 -10.34
C ILE A 45 -3.79 1.07 -10.98
N THR A 46 -4.20 1.30 -12.24
CA THR A 46 -5.14 0.44 -12.97
C THR A 46 -4.49 -0.82 -13.53
N ASP A 47 -3.24 -0.70 -13.96
CA ASP A 47 -2.46 -1.81 -14.51
C ASP A 47 -0.98 -1.60 -14.21
N PRO A 48 -0.36 -2.42 -13.37
CA PRO A 48 1.06 -2.36 -13.14
C PRO A 48 1.86 -3.34 -14.00
N SER A 49 1.24 -3.99 -15.00
CA SER A 49 1.91 -4.94 -15.87
C SER A 49 2.87 -4.24 -16.85
N CYS A 50 4.15 -4.28 -16.50
CA CYS A 50 5.26 -4.16 -17.44
C CYS A 50 6.25 -5.32 -17.20
N VAL A 51 5.74 -6.56 -17.22
CA VAL A 51 6.46 -7.80 -17.59
C VAL A 51 5.43 -8.81 -18.15
N PRO A 52 5.68 -9.51 -19.28
CA PRO A 52 4.72 -10.43 -19.86
C PRO A 52 4.45 -11.67 -19.00
N VAL A 53 3.15 -11.95 -18.84
CA VAL A 53 2.40 -13.21 -18.60
C VAL A 53 3.13 -14.51 -18.23
N ALA A 54 2.52 -15.19 -17.24
CA ALA A 54 2.19 -16.64 -17.25
C ALA A 54 2.58 -17.46 -16.02
N PHE A 55 2.86 -16.89 -14.84
CA PHE A 55 2.81 -17.66 -13.59
C PHE A 55 2.38 -16.75 -12.43
N ALA A 56 1.58 -17.28 -11.51
CA ALA A 56 1.35 -16.75 -10.17
C ALA A 56 0.25 -15.68 -9.96
N GLY A 57 -1.01 -16.08 -10.07
CA GLY A 57 -2.17 -15.36 -9.52
C GLY A 57 -2.11 -15.06 -7.99
N PHE A 58 -1.04 -15.45 -7.29
CA PHE A 58 -0.82 -15.18 -5.87
C PHE A 58 0.38 -14.22 -5.60
N PHE A 59 1.20 -13.94 -6.62
CA PHE A 59 2.47 -13.20 -6.48
C PHE A 59 2.51 -11.85 -7.22
N ILE A 60 1.60 -11.66 -8.19
CA ILE A 60 1.65 -10.53 -9.14
C ILE A 60 1.36 -9.16 -8.52
N MET A 61 0.46 -9.04 -7.52
CA MET A 61 0.21 -7.75 -6.85
C MET A 61 1.41 -7.28 -6.00
N ASN A 62 2.13 -8.21 -5.38
CA ASN A 62 3.31 -7.89 -4.56
C ASN A 62 4.46 -7.42 -5.44
N LEU A 63 4.67 -8.07 -6.58
CA LEU A 63 5.82 -7.82 -7.44
C LEU A 63 5.76 -6.48 -8.17
N SER A 64 4.57 -5.99 -8.52
CA SER A 64 4.40 -4.77 -9.31
C SER A 64 4.77 -3.47 -8.58
N PHE A 65 4.33 -3.35 -7.32
CA PHE A 65 4.67 -2.22 -6.47
C PHE A 65 6.17 -2.25 -6.11
N VAL A 66 6.65 -3.44 -5.75
CA VAL A 66 8.07 -3.73 -5.53
C VAL A 66 8.92 -3.36 -6.75
N PHE A 67 8.51 -3.76 -7.95
CA PHE A 67 9.25 -3.52 -9.19
C PHE A 67 9.32 -2.03 -9.55
N SER A 68 8.27 -1.26 -9.26
CA SER A 68 8.27 0.19 -9.45
C SER A 68 9.21 0.89 -8.48
N ILE A 69 9.21 0.48 -7.21
CA ILE A 69 10.16 1.00 -6.20
C ILE A 69 11.60 0.61 -6.54
N HIS A 70 11.80 -0.62 -6.99
CA HIS A 70 13.11 -1.12 -7.42
C HIS A 70 13.63 -0.33 -8.64
N LYS A 71 12.80 -0.09 -9.65
CA LYS A 71 13.15 0.76 -10.81
C LYS A 71 13.49 2.19 -10.41
N PHE A 72 12.74 2.77 -9.48
CA PHE A 72 13.05 4.10 -8.95
C PHE A 72 14.40 4.13 -8.24
N ILE A 73 14.71 3.12 -7.43
CA ILE A 73 15.98 3.03 -6.71
C ILE A 73 17.16 2.78 -7.67
N ILE A 74 16.97 1.98 -8.74
CA ILE A 74 17.96 1.85 -9.82
C ILE A 74 18.22 3.20 -10.48
N ALA A 75 17.18 3.96 -10.82
CA ALA A 75 17.33 5.29 -11.42
C ALA A 75 18.04 6.27 -10.47
N MET A 76 17.69 6.28 -9.19
CA MET A 76 18.37 7.09 -8.19
C MET A 76 19.86 6.73 -8.06
N ARG A 77 20.21 5.44 -8.13
CA ARG A 77 21.60 4.98 -8.11
C ARG A 77 22.35 5.35 -9.38
N ALA A 78 21.69 5.28 -10.54
CA ALA A 78 22.25 5.73 -11.82
C ALA A 78 22.56 7.24 -11.80
N ASP A 79 21.75 8.02 -11.09
CA ASP A 79 21.99 9.44 -10.80
C ASP A 79 23.05 9.69 -9.70
N GLY A 80 23.74 8.64 -9.23
CA GLY A 80 24.80 8.73 -8.22
C GLY A 80 24.31 8.94 -6.79
N LYS A 81 23.00 8.80 -6.52
CA LYS A 81 22.45 8.94 -5.16
C LYS A 81 22.60 7.62 -4.40
N PRO A 82 22.89 7.67 -3.08
CA PRO A 82 22.92 6.47 -2.26
C PRO A 82 21.53 5.81 -2.23
N GLY A 83 21.48 4.49 -2.43
CA GLY A 83 20.23 3.72 -2.50
C GLY A 83 20.36 2.34 -1.87
N MET A 84 19.25 1.81 -1.33
CA MET A 84 19.20 0.49 -0.68
C MET A 84 19.46 -0.65 -1.66
N THR A 85 20.18 -1.70 -1.21
CA THR A 85 20.35 -2.97 -1.96
C THR A 85 19.02 -3.61 -2.30
N ASP A 86 18.97 -4.39 -3.35
CA ASP A 86 17.71 -4.92 -3.88
C ASP A 86 17.01 -5.77 -2.82
N GLU A 87 17.77 -6.52 -2.02
CA GLU A 87 17.28 -7.30 -0.88
C GLU A 87 16.67 -6.41 0.20
N LYS A 88 17.30 -5.26 0.49
CA LYS A 88 16.77 -4.28 1.44
C LYS A 88 15.53 -3.59 0.91
N VAL A 89 15.42 -3.38 -0.41
CA VAL A 89 14.21 -2.87 -1.04
C VAL A 89 13.08 -3.88 -0.91
N MET A 90 13.35 -5.15 -1.19
CA MET A 90 12.38 -6.23 -1.03
C MET A 90 11.88 -6.32 0.42
N ASP A 91 12.80 -6.30 1.39
CA ASP A 91 12.47 -6.32 2.82
C ASP A 91 11.71 -5.06 3.27
N PHE A 92 12.05 -3.90 2.72
CA PHE A 92 11.34 -2.66 3.02
C PHE A 92 9.90 -2.71 2.49
N VAL A 93 9.72 -3.07 1.22
CA VAL A 93 8.40 -3.07 0.58
C VAL A 93 7.49 -4.14 1.18
N SER A 94 8.03 -5.31 1.52
CA SER A 94 7.25 -6.43 2.08
C SER A 94 6.47 -6.03 3.33
N ARG A 95 7.00 -5.11 4.15
CA ARG A 95 6.36 -4.61 5.37
C ARG A 95 5.06 -3.85 5.13
N TYR A 96 4.90 -3.25 3.95
CA TYR A 96 3.71 -2.45 3.60
C TYR A 96 2.66 -3.26 2.82
N LEU A 97 3.06 -4.36 2.19
CA LEU A 97 2.18 -5.18 1.36
C LEU A 97 0.94 -5.71 2.10
N PRO A 98 1.02 -6.17 3.37
CA PRO A 98 -0.17 -6.60 4.10
C PRO A 98 -1.22 -5.50 4.23
N ALA A 99 -0.81 -4.28 4.56
CA ALA A 99 -1.71 -3.14 4.68
C ALA A 99 -2.36 -2.79 3.34
N TYR A 100 -1.61 -2.82 2.24
CA TYR A 100 -2.16 -2.61 0.90
C TYR A 100 -3.17 -3.70 0.51
N LYS A 101 -2.89 -4.97 0.80
CA LYS A 101 -3.82 -6.08 0.53
C LYS A 101 -5.13 -5.94 1.29
N ALA A 102 -5.07 -5.53 2.56
CA ALA A 102 -6.26 -5.33 3.36
C ALA A 102 -7.06 -4.10 2.88
N CYS A 103 -6.39 -2.97 2.63
CA CYS A 103 -7.08 -1.68 2.48
C CYS A 103 -7.42 -1.31 1.03
N LEU A 104 -6.56 -1.62 0.05
CA LEU A 104 -6.76 -1.17 -1.34
C LEU A 104 -8.05 -1.68 -2.01
N PRO A 105 -8.49 -2.94 -1.82
CA PRO A 105 -9.71 -3.42 -2.46
C PRO A 105 -10.94 -2.57 -2.11
N SER A 106 -11.09 -2.24 -0.83
CA SER A 106 -12.16 -1.35 -0.37
C SER A 106 -12.00 0.07 -0.90
N LEU A 107 -10.80 0.66 -0.80
CA LEU A 107 -10.51 2.02 -1.25
C LEU A 107 -10.75 2.20 -2.75
N TYR A 108 -10.38 1.22 -3.58
CA TYR A 108 -10.58 1.27 -5.03
C TYR A 108 -12.01 0.96 -5.47
N LYS A 109 -12.84 0.37 -4.61
CA LYS A 109 -14.24 0.06 -4.87
C LYS A 109 -15.17 1.17 -4.39
N GLU A 110 -14.97 1.60 -3.15
CA GLU A 110 -15.83 2.57 -2.45
C GLU A 110 -15.32 4.01 -2.63
N GLY A 111 -14.07 4.18 -3.07
CA GLY A 111 -13.42 5.47 -3.08
C GLY A 111 -12.99 5.90 -1.67
N PRO A 112 -12.36 7.08 -1.58
CA PRO A 112 -12.01 7.63 -0.29
C PRO A 112 -13.28 8.08 0.42
N SER A 113 -13.64 7.42 1.50
CA SER A 113 -14.88 7.64 2.24
C SER A 113 -14.60 8.34 3.55
N GLY A 114 -15.05 9.59 3.63
CA GLY A 114 -14.99 10.41 4.82
C GLY A 114 -16.34 10.71 5.37
N LEU A 115 -16.87 9.75 6.14
CA LEU A 115 -18.23 9.77 6.67
C LEU A 115 -19.29 9.79 5.54
N VAL A 116 -20.48 9.32 5.90
CA VAL A 116 -21.70 9.49 5.12
C VAL A 116 -22.00 10.98 4.99
#